data_AF-A0A926VQ17-F1
#
_entry.id   AF-A0A926VQ17-F1
#
_cell.length_a   1.000
_cell.length_b   1.000
_cell.length_c   1.000
_cell.angle_alpha   90.00
_cell.angle_beta   90.00
_cell.angle_gamma   90.00
#
_symmetry.space_group_name_H-M   'P 1'
#
loop_
_entity.id
_entity.type
_entity.pdbx_description
1 polymer ?
#
loop_
_entity_poly.entity_id
_entity_poly.type
_entity_poly.pdbx_seq_one_letter_code
_entity_poly.pdbx_strand_id
1 'polypeptide(L)'
;MTVDLISKATFDSVTVLSQAAAAYRGHKGTVPSPEILVDALLKAEKSAKQQRSTDPFESLLGKWQLCFATGTKKVRERGGIVLGKGLYVPKFIKIHVSFNATLEQDSDRGGICNQVELGPVLLNLTGPVQYFSKKNLLAFDFNQMLISLFGRVIYNRPMRSGKVQTEDFYDQPIAKLPFFAFFLVTEDFIAARGRGGGLAFWIREI
;
A
#
# COMPACT_ATOMS: atom_id res chain seq x y z
N MET A 1 -24.06 -25.39 -1.17
CA MET A 1 -23.29 -25.25 -2.43
C MET A 1 -22.54 -23.91 -2.56
N THR A 2 -22.62 -23.00 -1.57
CA THR A 2 -22.01 -21.66 -1.67
C THR A 2 -20.52 -21.62 -1.32
N VAL A 3 -20.02 -22.59 -0.54
CA VAL A 3 -18.64 -22.61 -0.05
C VAL A 3 -17.63 -22.90 -1.18
N ASP A 4 -17.95 -23.83 -2.10
CA ASP A 4 -17.08 -24.21 -3.22
C ASP A 4 -16.91 -23.12 -4.29
N LEU A 5 -17.93 -22.27 -4.48
CA LEU A 5 -17.86 -21.19 -5.46
C LEU A 5 -16.98 -20.02 -4.95
N ILE A 6 -17.00 -19.77 -3.64
CA ILE A 6 -16.22 -18.71 -3.00
C ILE A 6 -14.75 -19.11 -2.88
N SER A 7 -14.46 -20.37 -2.53
CA SER A 7 -13.09 -20.88 -2.50
C SER A 7 -12.45 -20.85 -3.89
N LYS A 8 -13.17 -21.29 -4.92
CA LYS A 8 -12.70 -21.27 -6.32
C LYS A 8 -12.47 -19.85 -6.85
N ALA A 9 -13.37 -18.91 -6.59
CA ALA A 9 -13.22 -17.51 -7.03
C ALA A 9 -12.07 -16.78 -6.31
N THR A 10 -11.80 -17.14 -5.04
CA THR A 10 -10.67 -16.60 -4.27
C THR A 10 -9.34 -17.20 -4.76
N PHE A 11 -9.32 -18.49 -5.07
CA PHE A 11 -8.14 -19.15 -5.62
C PHE A 11 -7.74 -18.56 -6.98
N ASP A 12 -8.73 -18.25 -7.82
CA ASP A 12 -8.54 -17.64 -9.13
C ASP A 12 -7.96 -16.21 -9.03
N SER A 13 -8.48 -15.38 -8.11
CA SER A 13 -7.96 -14.01 -7.93
C SER A 13 -6.55 -13.97 -7.35
N VAL A 14 -6.25 -14.80 -6.35
CA VAL A 14 -4.90 -14.90 -5.77
C VAL A 14 -3.91 -15.41 -6.82
N THR A 15 -4.30 -16.34 -7.69
CA THR A 15 -3.46 -16.84 -8.79
C THR A 15 -3.05 -15.73 -9.75
N VAL A 16 -4.00 -14.87 -10.16
CA VAL A 16 -3.72 -13.70 -11.01
C VAL A 16 -2.75 -12.72 -10.33
N LEU A 17 -2.92 -12.47 -9.03
CA LEU A 17 -2.06 -11.57 -8.26
C LEU A 17 -0.65 -12.13 -8.11
N SER A 18 -0.51 -13.43 -7.86
CA SER A 18 0.78 -14.14 -7.84
C SER A 18 1.47 -14.10 -9.20
N GLN A 19 0.73 -14.30 -10.30
CA GLN A 19 1.26 -14.15 -11.65
C GLN A 19 1.76 -12.73 -11.92
N ALA A 20 1.00 -11.70 -11.49
CA ALA A 20 1.41 -10.31 -11.63
C ALA A 20 2.70 -10.01 -10.83
N ALA A 21 2.81 -10.52 -9.61
CA ALA A 21 4.02 -10.39 -8.79
C ALA A 21 5.23 -11.05 -9.46
N ALA A 22 5.08 -12.29 -9.93
CA ALA A 22 6.14 -13.02 -10.62
C ALA A 22 6.63 -12.30 -11.89
N ALA A 23 5.69 -11.84 -12.74
CA ALA A 23 6.02 -11.13 -13.97
C ALA A 23 6.68 -9.76 -13.70
N TYR A 24 6.25 -9.03 -12.65
CA TYR A 24 6.88 -7.77 -12.26
C TYR A 24 8.34 -7.98 -11.81
N ARG A 25 8.60 -9.05 -11.03
CA ARG A 25 9.94 -9.49 -10.61
C ARG A 25 10.84 -9.94 -11.77
N GLY A 26 10.31 -10.07 -12.99
CA GLY A 26 11.07 -10.47 -14.18
C GLY A 26 11.11 -11.97 -14.44
N HIS A 27 10.29 -12.77 -13.72
CA HIS A 27 10.09 -14.16 -14.09
C HIS A 27 9.41 -14.26 -15.46
N LYS A 28 9.67 -15.33 -16.20
CA LYS A 28 9.01 -15.60 -17.48
C LYS A 28 7.51 -15.73 -17.26
N GLY A 29 6.73 -14.79 -17.79
CA GLY A 29 5.28 -14.81 -17.69
C GLY A 29 4.66 -13.57 -18.32
N THR A 30 3.40 -13.69 -18.75
CA THR A 30 2.63 -12.57 -19.30
C THR A 30 2.13 -11.71 -18.14
N VAL A 31 2.44 -10.41 -18.19
CA VAL A 31 1.87 -9.43 -17.25
C VAL A 31 0.35 -9.35 -17.51
N PRO A 32 -0.51 -9.58 -16.50
CA PRO A 32 -1.95 -9.42 -16.67
C PRO A 32 -2.29 -8.00 -17.14
N SER A 33 -3.38 -7.84 -17.90
CA SER A 33 -3.84 -6.49 -18.24
C SER A 33 -4.29 -5.74 -16.97
N PRO A 34 -4.24 -4.39 -16.96
CA PRO A 34 -4.75 -3.59 -15.84
C PRO A 34 -6.18 -3.95 -15.44
N GLU A 35 -7.06 -4.24 -16.39
CA GLU A 35 -8.45 -4.61 -16.13
C GLU A 35 -8.57 -5.94 -15.39
N ILE A 36 -7.79 -6.95 -15.81
CA ILE A 36 -7.76 -8.26 -15.16
C ILE A 36 -7.21 -8.12 -13.73
N LEU A 37 -6.15 -7.33 -13.55
CA LEU A 37 -5.56 -7.11 -12.22
C LEU A 37 -6.53 -6.38 -11.29
N VAL A 38 -7.24 -5.36 -11.78
CA VAL A 38 -8.26 -4.65 -11.00
C VAL A 38 -9.40 -5.58 -10.60
N ASP A 39 -9.92 -6.41 -11.51
CA ASP A 39 -10.96 -7.38 -11.19
C ASP A 39 -10.50 -8.38 -10.11
N ALA A 40 -9.27 -8.89 -10.23
CA ALA A 40 -8.67 -9.77 -9.22
C ALA A 40 -8.56 -9.09 -7.85
N LEU A 41 -8.10 -7.82 -7.79
CA LEU A 41 -8.02 -7.05 -6.56
C LEU A 41 -9.40 -6.83 -5.92
N LEU A 42 -10.43 -6.51 -6.73
CA LEU A 42 -11.79 -6.34 -6.24
C LEU A 42 -12.40 -7.64 -5.72
N LYS A 43 -12.16 -8.77 -6.40
CA LYS A 43 -12.57 -10.10 -5.94
C LYS A 43 -11.89 -10.46 -4.63
N ALA A 44 -10.58 -10.25 -4.51
CA ALA A 44 -9.83 -10.47 -3.27
C ALA A 44 -10.37 -9.62 -2.11
N GLU A 45 -10.63 -8.33 -2.35
CA GLU A 45 -11.23 -7.46 -1.33
C GLU A 45 -12.62 -7.95 -0.88
N LYS A 46 -13.45 -8.40 -1.81
CA LYS A 46 -14.78 -8.95 -1.50
C LYS A 46 -14.67 -10.22 -0.66
N SER A 47 -13.78 -11.13 -1.00
CA SER A 47 -13.53 -12.37 -0.25
C SER A 47 -13.04 -12.07 1.17
N ALA A 48 -12.08 -11.16 1.33
CA ALA A 48 -11.56 -10.78 2.64
C ALA A 48 -12.65 -10.22 3.57
N LYS A 49 -13.56 -9.39 3.04
CA LYS A 49 -14.72 -8.87 3.80
C LYS A 49 -15.68 -9.98 4.25
N GLN A 50 -15.85 -11.01 3.43
CA GLN A 50 -16.73 -12.15 3.75
C GLN A 50 -16.08 -13.07 4.80
N GLN A 51 -14.79 -13.33 4.66
CA GLN A 51 -14.02 -14.20 5.55
C GLN A 51 -13.67 -13.53 6.89
N ARG A 52 -13.72 -12.18 6.94
CA ARG A 52 -13.30 -11.38 8.10
C ARG A 52 -11.88 -11.75 8.55
N SER A 53 -11.00 -12.01 7.59
CA SER A 53 -9.59 -12.30 7.87
C SER A 53 -8.96 -11.10 8.56
N THR A 54 -8.12 -11.37 9.57
CA THR A 54 -7.35 -10.35 10.26
C THR A 54 -5.89 -10.73 10.21
N ASP A 55 -5.05 -9.83 9.71
CA ASP A 55 -3.60 -10.04 9.60
C ASP A 55 -2.91 -9.26 10.72
N PRO A 56 -1.92 -9.85 11.42
CA PRO A 56 -1.17 -9.17 12.48
C PRO A 56 -0.24 -8.10 11.89
N PHE A 57 0.12 -7.07 12.65
CA PHE A 57 0.97 -5.97 12.14
C PHE A 57 2.31 -6.47 11.61
N GLU A 58 2.85 -7.51 12.25
CA GLU A 58 4.12 -8.18 11.93
C GLU A 58 4.17 -8.66 10.48
N SER A 59 3.03 -9.06 9.92
CA SER A 59 2.94 -9.51 8.53
C SER A 59 3.23 -8.40 7.51
N LEU A 60 2.99 -7.14 7.90
CA LEU A 60 3.23 -5.94 7.08
C LEU A 60 4.67 -5.42 7.20
N LEU A 61 5.45 -5.89 8.17
CA LEU A 61 6.82 -5.41 8.37
C LEU A 61 7.71 -5.71 7.16
N GLY A 62 8.65 -4.81 6.91
CA GLY A 62 9.59 -4.89 5.79
C GLY A 62 9.29 -3.86 4.71
N LYS A 63 9.89 -4.08 3.54
CA LYS A 63 9.89 -3.13 2.42
C LYS A 63 9.11 -3.71 1.23
N TRP A 64 8.25 -2.88 0.66
CA TRP A 64 7.28 -3.28 -0.35
C TRP A 64 7.35 -2.36 -1.56
N GLN A 65 7.67 -2.89 -2.73
CA GLN A 65 7.70 -2.17 -4.00
C GLN A 65 6.28 -2.07 -4.58
N LEU A 66 5.81 -0.86 -4.86
CA LEU A 66 4.55 -0.61 -5.55
C LEU A 66 4.68 -1.07 -6.99
N CYS A 67 3.77 -1.95 -7.40
CA CYS A 67 3.74 -2.50 -8.75
C CYS A 67 2.56 -1.95 -9.55
N PHE A 68 1.44 -1.71 -8.89
CA PHE A 68 0.22 -1.27 -9.54
C PHE A 68 -0.64 -0.41 -8.61
N ALA A 69 -1.21 0.65 -9.15
CA ALA A 69 -2.14 1.51 -8.42
C ALA A 69 -3.26 2.00 -9.31
N THR A 70 -4.41 2.31 -8.70
CA THR A 70 -5.54 2.92 -9.38
C THR A 70 -5.84 4.32 -8.84
N GLY A 71 -6.47 5.15 -9.67
CA GLY A 71 -6.89 6.49 -9.27
C GLY A 71 -7.94 6.45 -8.16
N THR A 72 -7.96 7.50 -7.33
CA THR A 72 -9.00 7.71 -6.32
C THR A 72 -10.35 7.95 -6.98
N LYS A 73 -11.46 7.68 -6.26
CA LYS A 73 -12.82 7.86 -6.80
C LYS A 73 -13.02 9.27 -7.40
N LYS A 74 -12.52 10.31 -6.71
CA LYS A 74 -12.58 11.70 -7.18
C LYS A 74 -11.80 11.96 -8.48
N VAL A 75 -10.70 11.25 -8.71
CA VAL A 75 -9.89 11.37 -9.95
C VAL A 75 -10.51 10.57 -11.09
N ARG A 76 -11.21 9.46 -10.79
CA ARG A 76 -11.97 8.68 -11.79
C ARG A 76 -13.17 9.45 -12.33
N GLU A 77 -13.84 10.24 -11.49
CA GLU A 77 -15.00 11.06 -11.88
C GLU A 77 -14.62 12.32 -12.69
N ARG A 78 -13.36 12.77 -12.62
CA ARG A 78 -12.87 14.01 -13.28
C ARG A 78 -12.20 13.80 -14.65
N GLY A 79 -12.34 12.62 -15.26
CA GLY A 79 -12.25 12.45 -16.72
C GLY A 79 -10.99 12.96 -17.45
N GLY A 80 -9.81 13.04 -16.81
CA GLY A 80 -8.62 13.61 -17.47
C GLY A 80 -7.27 12.97 -17.15
N ILE A 81 -7.17 12.09 -16.15
CA ILE A 81 -5.93 11.38 -15.81
C ILE A 81 -6.17 9.89 -15.99
N VAL A 82 -5.31 9.25 -16.79
CA VAL A 82 -5.34 7.84 -17.23
C VAL A 82 -5.06 6.84 -16.09
N LEU A 83 -5.52 7.12 -14.86
CA LEU A 83 -5.52 6.19 -13.73
C LEU A 83 -6.88 5.53 -13.51
N GLY A 84 -7.85 5.76 -14.39
CA GLY A 84 -9.21 5.20 -14.33
C GLY A 84 -9.27 3.68 -14.37
N LYS A 85 -8.35 3.04 -15.11
CA LYS A 85 -8.24 1.58 -15.26
C LYS A 85 -7.11 0.95 -14.43
N GLY A 86 -6.36 1.78 -13.70
CA GLY A 86 -5.12 1.39 -13.02
C GLY A 86 -3.89 1.43 -13.90
N LEU A 87 -2.72 1.56 -13.28
CA LEU A 87 -1.44 1.74 -13.95
C LEU A 87 -0.37 0.90 -13.25
N TYR A 88 0.40 0.17 -14.06
CA TYR A 88 1.63 -0.46 -13.59
C TYR A 88 2.73 0.59 -13.43
N VAL A 89 3.45 0.52 -12.31
CA VAL A 89 4.64 1.36 -12.09
C VAL A 89 5.72 0.93 -13.07
N PRO A 90 6.30 1.84 -13.87
CA PRO A 90 7.40 1.48 -14.76
C PRO A 90 8.63 1.02 -13.98
N LYS A 91 9.34 0.01 -14.47
CA LYS A 91 10.49 -0.61 -13.78
C LYS A 91 11.67 0.33 -13.49
N PHE A 92 11.75 1.48 -14.18
CA PHE A 92 12.77 2.50 -13.93
C PHE A 92 12.42 3.45 -12.77
N ILE A 93 11.20 3.36 -12.21
CA ILE A 93 10.77 4.09 -11.03
C ILE A 93 10.64 3.10 -9.88
N LYS A 94 11.38 3.34 -8.80
CA LYS A 94 11.20 2.55 -7.57
C LYS A 94 10.33 3.33 -6.62
N ILE A 95 9.24 2.72 -6.17
CA ILE A 95 8.30 3.34 -5.24
C ILE A 95 8.10 2.32 -4.14
N HIS A 96 8.65 2.58 -2.97
CA HIS A 96 8.59 1.66 -1.84
C HIS A 96 7.72 2.22 -0.73
N VAL A 97 6.98 1.35 -0.07
CA VAL A 97 6.47 1.60 1.27
C VAL A 97 7.12 0.60 2.22
N SER A 98 7.56 1.05 3.38
CA SER A 98 8.09 0.15 4.41
C SER A 98 7.50 0.46 5.76
N PHE A 99 7.30 -0.61 6.53
CA PHE A 99 6.75 -0.55 7.88
C PHE A 99 7.76 -1.16 8.86
N ASN A 100 7.95 -0.49 10.00
CA ASN A 100 8.75 -0.98 11.11
C ASN A 100 7.92 -0.94 12.40
N ALA A 101 8.13 -1.91 13.28
CA ALA A 101 7.54 -1.91 14.61
C ALA A 101 8.43 -1.12 15.57
N THR A 102 7.81 -0.45 16.55
CA THR A 102 8.53 0.07 17.70
C THR A 102 8.92 -1.09 18.62
N LEU A 103 10.05 -1.00 19.31
CA LEU A 103 10.54 -2.05 20.24
C LEU A 103 9.65 -2.25 21.49
N GLU A 104 8.55 -1.52 21.61
CA GLU A 104 7.56 -1.69 22.67
C GLU A 104 6.71 -2.93 22.37
N GLN A 105 6.81 -3.94 23.25
CA GLN A 105 6.01 -5.17 23.19
C GLN A 105 4.50 -4.83 23.14
N ASP A 106 3.77 -5.52 22.26
CA ASP A 106 2.32 -5.36 22.02
C ASP A 106 1.86 -4.03 21.39
N SER A 107 2.76 -3.22 20.84
CA SER A 107 2.31 -2.03 20.12
C SER A 107 1.92 -2.35 18.67
N ASP A 108 0.64 -2.17 18.34
CA ASP A 108 0.15 -1.96 16.97
C ASP A 108 0.66 -0.61 16.40
N ARG A 109 1.86 -0.16 16.79
CA ARG A 109 2.44 1.16 16.49
C ARG A 109 3.82 0.99 15.89
N GLY A 110 4.24 2.00 15.13
CA GLY A 110 5.52 1.93 14.46
C GLY A 110 5.81 3.12 13.57
N GLY A 111 6.68 2.91 12.60
CA GLY A 111 7.00 3.89 11.55
C GLY A 111 6.59 3.42 10.16
N ILE A 112 6.21 4.39 9.32
CA ILE A 112 6.10 4.24 7.87
C ILE A 112 7.20 5.05 7.19
N CYS A 113 7.69 4.52 6.08
CA CYS A 113 8.51 5.24 5.12
C CYS A 113 7.93 4.99 3.73
N ASN A 114 7.64 6.07 2.99
CA ASN A 114 7.23 6.03 1.60
C ASN A 114 8.30 6.72 0.76
N GLN A 115 8.97 5.94 -0.08
CA GLN A 115 10.16 6.35 -0.81
C GLN A 115 9.91 6.26 -2.32
N VAL A 116 10.29 7.30 -3.05
CA VAL A 116 10.24 7.35 -4.51
C VAL A 116 11.65 7.63 -5.02
N GLU A 117 12.17 6.75 -5.86
CA GLU A 117 13.45 6.92 -6.55
C GLU A 117 13.20 7.00 -8.06
N LEU A 118 13.73 8.07 -8.67
CA LEU A 118 13.75 8.28 -10.11
C LEU A 118 15.12 8.82 -10.51
N GLY A 119 15.97 7.93 -11.04
CA GLY A 119 17.35 8.27 -11.39
C GLY A 119 18.12 8.79 -10.16
N PRO A 120 18.72 10.00 -10.21
CA PRO A 120 19.50 10.54 -9.09
C PRO A 120 18.64 11.15 -7.98
N VAL A 121 17.32 11.24 -8.17
CA VAL A 121 16.40 11.87 -7.22
C VAL A 121 15.77 10.81 -6.32
N LEU A 122 15.86 11.04 -5.01
CA LEU A 122 15.16 10.26 -3.99
C LEU A 122 14.30 11.19 -3.15
N LEU A 123 13.01 10.88 -3.05
CA LEU A 123 12.08 11.49 -2.11
C LEU A 123 11.72 10.45 -1.06
N ASN A 124 11.79 10.83 0.22
CA ASN A 124 11.38 9.98 1.33
C ASN A 124 10.43 10.75 2.25
N LEU A 125 9.29 10.15 2.55
CA LEU A 125 8.31 10.63 3.52
C LEU A 125 8.22 9.64 4.67
N THR A 126 8.46 10.11 5.89
CA THR A 126 8.39 9.27 7.09
C THR A 126 7.42 9.81 8.13
N GLY A 127 6.95 8.94 9.01
CA GLY A 127 6.04 9.31 10.08
C GLY A 127 5.53 8.10 10.89
N PRO A 128 4.73 8.34 11.93
CA PRO A 128 4.14 7.27 12.74
C PRO A 128 3.06 6.49 12.00
N VAL A 129 2.86 5.24 12.43
CA VAL A 129 1.70 4.41 12.07
C VAL A 129 0.99 3.88 13.29
N GLN A 130 -0.30 3.63 13.13
CA GLN A 130 -1.10 2.83 14.04
C GLN A 130 -1.91 1.83 13.24
N TYR A 131 -1.70 0.56 13.55
CA TYR A 131 -2.42 -0.55 12.97
C TYR A 131 -3.65 -0.88 13.82
N PHE A 132 -4.72 -1.28 13.15
CA PHE A 132 -5.96 -1.69 13.78
C PHE A 132 -6.27 -3.09 13.28
N SER A 133 -5.61 -4.09 13.88
CA SER A 133 -5.63 -5.50 13.47
C SER A 133 -7.04 -6.05 13.22
N LYS A 134 -8.02 -5.68 14.06
CA LYS A 134 -9.44 -6.10 13.90
C LYS A 134 -10.11 -5.61 12.61
N LYS A 135 -9.52 -4.60 11.94
CA LYS A 135 -10.06 -3.97 10.73
C LYS A 135 -9.08 -4.04 9.55
N ASN A 136 -7.91 -4.67 9.71
CA ASN A 136 -6.78 -4.63 8.78
C ASN A 136 -6.48 -3.22 8.27
N LEU A 137 -6.53 -2.25 9.18
CA LEU A 137 -6.52 -0.84 8.83
C LEU A 137 -5.27 -0.20 9.42
N LEU A 138 -4.42 0.36 8.57
CA LEU A 138 -3.21 1.06 8.97
C LEU A 138 -3.40 2.55 8.76
N ALA A 139 -3.50 3.30 9.86
CA ALA A 139 -3.45 4.76 9.84
C ALA A 139 -1.99 5.21 9.86
N PHE A 140 -1.71 6.35 9.23
CA PHE A 140 -0.38 6.93 9.22
C PHE A 140 -0.45 8.45 9.17
N ASP A 141 0.66 9.12 9.48
CA ASP A 141 0.79 10.56 9.28
C ASP A 141 2.23 10.90 8.89
N PHE A 142 2.45 11.30 7.63
CA PHE A 142 3.79 11.72 7.22
C PHE A 142 4.10 13.09 7.82
N ASN A 143 5.15 13.17 8.63
CA ASN A 143 5.53 14.39 9.33
C ASN A 143 6.96 14.86 9.00
N GLN A 144 7.78 14.03 8.35
CA GLN A 144 9.11 14.38 7.86
C GLN A 144 9.21 14.14 6.35
N MET A 145 9.92 15.03 5.66
CA MET A 145 10.25 14.89 4.25
C MET A 145 11.76 15.06 4.06
N LEU A 146 12.35 14.14 3.32
CA LEU A 146 13.73 14.17 2.89
C LEU A 146 13.80 14.09 1.36
N ILE A 147 14.61 14.94 0.75
CA ILE A 147 14.92 14.89 -0.69
C ILE A 147 16.44 14.79 -0.83
N SER A 148 16.87 13.80 -1.59
CA SER A 148 18.27 13.62 -2.00
C SER A 148 18.41 13.74 -3.51
N LEU A 149 19.54 14.32 -3.93
CA LEU A 149 19.95 14.41 -5.32
C LEU A 149 21.41 13.92 -5.43
N PHE A 150 21.67 12.95 -6.31
CA PHE A 150 22.97 12.27 -6.43
C PHE A 150 23.49 11.73 -5.09
N GLY A 151 22.60 11.16 -4.27
CA GLY A 151 22.93 10.62 -2.95
C GLY A 151 23.19 11.67 -1.86
N ARG A 152 23.14 12.97 -2.18
CA ARG A 152 23.29 14.06 -1.20
C ARG A 152 21.93 14.56 -0.76
N VAL A 153 21.71 14.63 0.55
CA VAL A 153 20.49 15.23 1.12
C VAL A 153 20.50 16.73 0.84
N ILE A 154 19.56 17.19 0.03
CA ILE A 154 19.39 18.62 -0.30
C ILE A 154 18.22 19.25 0.49
N TYR A 155 17.35 18.42 1.04
CA TYR A 155 16.22 18.84 1.86
C TYR A 155 15.95 17.80 2.93
N ASN A 156 15.78 18.24 4.17
CA ASN A 156 15.33 17.41 5.29
C ASN A 156 14.60 18.30 6.29
N ARG A 157 13.28 18.29 6.25
CA ARG A 157 12.45 19.16 7.09
C ARG A 157 11.15 18.47 7.52
N PRO A 158 10.60 18.86 8.68
CA PRO A 158 9.22 18.54 9.00
C PRO A 158 8.28 19.08 7.92
N MET A 159 7.27 18.31 7.53
CA MET A 159 6.30 18.75 6.53
C MET A 159 5.32 19.80 7.06
N ARG A 160 5.18 19.92 8.39
CA ARG A 160 4.30 20.91 9.03
C ARG A 160 5.14 22.05 9.60
N SER A 161 5.20 23.17 8.90
CA SER A 161 5.73 24.44 9.41
C SER A 161 4.59 25.25 10.08
N GLY A 162 4.38 25.07 11.38
CA GLY A 162 3.63 26.04 12.22
C GLY A 162 2.42 25.52 12.99
N LYS A 163 2.40 25.85 14.29
CA LYS A 163 1.30 25.97 15.29
C LYS A 163 0.26 24.86 15.50
N VAL A 164 0.19 23.82 14.68
CA VAL A 164 -0.52 22.59 15.06
C VAL A 164 0.54 21.63 15.55
N GLN A 165 0.91 21.79 16.83
CA GLN A 165 1.50 20.69 17.57
C GLN A 165 0.59 19.50 17.35
N THR A 166 1.19 18.36 17.02
CA THR A 166 0.63 17.02 17.09
C THR A 166 -0.59 17.00 18.01
N GLU A 167 -1.80 17.20 17.47
CA GLU A 167 -2.93 16.44 18.00
C GLU A 167 -2.38 15.03 17.95
N ASP A 168 -2.14 14.42 19.12
CA ASP A 168 -1.37 13.19 19.22
C ASP A 168 -1.93 12.25 18.14
N PHE A 169 -1.09 11.85 17.19
CA PHE A 169 -1.54 11.08 16.03
C PHE A 169 -2.35 9.86 16.49
N TYR A 170 -2.01 9.33 17.67
CA TYR A 170 -2.68 8.23 18.34
C TYR A 170 -4.03 8.57 18.99
N ASP A 171 -4.30 9.85 19.26
CA ASP A 171 -5.56 10.34 19.84
C ASP A 171 -6.56 10.81 18.75
N GLN A 172 -6.10 10.99 17.52
CA GLN A 172 -6.96 11.41 16.43
C GLN A 172 -7.89 10.28 15.96
N PRO A 173 -9.18 10.58 15.69
CA PRO A 173 -10.05 9.61 15.06
C PRO A 173 -9.50 9.18 13.70
N ILE A 174 -9.46 7.86 13.46
CA ILE A 174 -9.01 7.28 12.18
C ILE A 174 -9.74 7.85 10.96
N ALA A 175 -10.99 8.29 11.15
CA ALA A 175 -11.78 8.95 10.13
C ALA A 175 -11.22 10.32 9.70
N LYS A 176 -10.22 10.89 10.37
CA LYS A 176 -9.50 12.11 9.96
C LYS A 176 -8.12 11.80 9.36
N LEU A 177 -7.56 10.64 9.68
CA LEU A 177 -6.23 10.24 9.24
C LEU A 177 -6.24 9.63 7.82
N PRO A 178 -5.14 9.74 7.06
CA PRO A 178 -4.92 8.90 5.90
C PRO A 178 -4.66 7.46 6.36
N PHE A 179 -5.11 6.52 5.54
CA PHE A 179 -5.03 5.12 5.91
C PHE A 179 -5.03 4.17 4.71
N PHE A 180 -4.53 2.96 4.96
CA PHE A 180 -4.66 1.79 4.09
C PHE A 180 -5.55 0.74 4.77
N ALA A 181 -6.58 0.28 4.06
CA ALA A 181 -7.35 -0.90 4.44
C ALA A 181 -6.80 -2.10 3.65
N PHE A 182 -5.98 -2.90 4.31
CA PHE A 182 -5.42 -4.13 3.75
C PHE A 182 -6.51 -5.19 3.63
N PHE A 183 -6.51 -5.88 2.51
CA PHE A 183 -7.46 -6.96 2.25
C PHE A 183 -6.78 -8.22 1.70
N LEU A 184 -5.47 -8.17 1.49
CA LEU A 184 -4.67 -9.34 1.15
C LEU A 184 -3.25 -9.08 1.62
N VAL A 185 -2.75 -9.98 2.46
CA VAL A 185 -1.37 -9.97 2.94
C VAL A 185 -0.80 -11.37 2.76
N THR A 186 0.34 -11.47 2.08
CA THR A 186 1.09 -12.71 1.90
C THR A 186 2.56 -12.44 2.20
N GLU A 187 3.37 -13.51 2.21
CA GLU A 187 4.82 -13.37 2.29
C GLU A 187 5.38 -12.59 1.09
N ASP A 188 4.73 -12.66 -0.07
CA ASP A 188 5.26 -12.13 -1.32
C ASP A 188 4.68 -10.78 -1.75
N PHE A 189 3.46 -10.46 -1.36
CA PHE A 189 2.76 -9.26 -1.80
C PHE A 189 1.65 -8.84 -0.85
N ILE A 190 1.29 -7.56 -0.94
CA ILE A 190 0.19 -6.95 -0.20
C ILE A 190 -0.72 -6.18 -1.14
N ALA A 191 -2.00 -6.13 -0.80
CA ALA A 191 -2.98 -5.30 -1.48
C ALA A 191 -3.84 -4.52 -0.48
N ALA A 192 -4.04 -3.25 -0.78
CA ALA A 192 -4.79 -2.36 0.10
C ALA A 192 -5.64 -1.37 -0.69
N ARG A 193 -6.69 -0.87 -0.01
CA ARG A 193 -7.48 0.26 -0.47
C ARG A 193 -7.12 1.49 0.36
N GLY A 194 -6.68 2.55 -0.29
CA GLY A 194 -6.47 3.84 0.37
C GLY A 194 -7.78 4.55 0.69
N ARG A 195 -7.74 5.50 1.63
CA ARG A 195 -8.88 6.37 2.00
C ARG A 195 -9.65 6.96 0.82
N GLY A 196 -8.94 7.39 -0.24
CA GLY A 196 -9.53 7.96 -1.46
C GLY A 196 -10.25 6.93 -2.37
N GLY A 197 -10.26 5.65 -1.98
CA GLY A 197 -10.86 4.55 -2.72
C GLY A 197 -9.98 3.99 -3.85
N GLY A 198 -8.73 4.44 -3.98
CA GLY A 198 -7.77 3.79 -4.87
C GLY A 198 -7.34 2.43 -4.32
N LEU A 199 -7.21 1.44 -5.20
CA LEU A 199 -6.52 0.17 -4.95
C LEU A 199 -5.03 0.31 -5.23
N ALA A 200 -4.22 -0.38 -4.45
CA ALA A 200 -2.78 -0.51 -4.65
C ALA A 200 -2.32 -1.94 -4.35
N PHE A 201 -1.30 -2.36 -5.12
CA PHE A 201 -0.70 -3.69 -5.06
C PHE A 201 0.82 -3.52 -5.00
N TRP A 202 1.42 -4.10 -3.97
CA TRP A 202 2.85 -4.08 -3.74
C TRP A 202 3.41 -5.49 -3.64
N ILE A 203 4.66 -5.68 -4.05
CA ILE A 203 5.42 -6.91 -3.86
C ILE A 203 6.48 -6.69 -2.78
N ARG A 204 6.78 -7.73 -2.01
CA ARG A 204 7.89 -7.70 -1.06
C ARG A 204 9.20 -7.56 -1.83
N GLU A 205 10.04 -6.63 -1.39
CA GLU A 205 11.42 -6.54 -1.84
C GLU A 205 12.25 -7.58 -1.08
N ILE A 206 12.95 -8.42 -1.83
CA ILE A 206 13.82 -9.50 -1.35
C ILE A 206 15.26 -9.01 -1.37
#